data_AF-A0A4R5FCY3-F1
#
_entry.id   AF-A0A4R5FCY3-F1
#
_cell.length_a   1.000
_cell.length_b   1.000
_cell.length_c   1.000
_cell.angle_alpha   90.00
_cell.angle_beta   90.00
_cell.angle_gamma   90.00
#
_symmetry.space_group_name_H-M   'P 1'
#
loop_
_entity.id
_entity.type
_entity.pdbx_description
1 polymer ?
#
loop_
_entity_poly.entity_id
_entity_poly.type
_entity_poly.pdbx_seq_one_letter_code
_entity_poly.pdbx_strand_id
1 'polypeptide(L)'
;MKPNIETYLKHLKENFGENLTPQVQQVAADFVENHEEYSEMFLKNKISIISSASRLADATGNPEYSKHHKFNGLSIVLILTSIIFLFFSWKTTIILIVLSIIMKLISKSLKNKSNFNYTKLIYDELANDIDSGILKVCVNYCAGIVQLQSSKAKAHLPILPSACITGEIIYAKHS
;
A
#
# COMPACT_ATOMS: atom_id res chain seq x y z
N MET A 1 -18.82 6.71 -17.94
CA MET A 1 -18.27 6.70 -19.31
C MET A 1 -16.96 5.93 -19.24
N LYS A 2 -16.77 4.89 -20.06
CA LYS A 2 -15.55 4.07 -20.00
C LYS A 2 -14.34 4.89 -20.46
N PRO A 3 -13.26 5.00 -19.66
CA PRO A 3 -12.08 5.77 -20.04
C PRO A 3 -11.31 5.09 -21.19
N ASN A 4 -10.56 5.88 -21.94
CA ASN A 4 -9.68 5.35 -22.99
C ASN A 4 -8.42 4.71 -22.36
N ILE A 5 -8.10 3.49 -22.78
CA ILE A 5 -6.87 2.77 -22.38
C ILE A 5 -5.61 3.56 -22.71
N GLU A 6 -5.60 4.35 -23.78
CA GLU A 6 -4.46 5.19 -24.15
C GLU A 6 -4.15 6.23 -23.08
N THR A 7 -5.16 6.77 -22.41
CA THR A 7 -5.00 7.73 -21.31
C THR A 7 -4.34 7.05 -20.10
N TYR A 8 -4.77 5.84 -19.76
CA TYR A 8 -4.17 5.05 -18.67
C TYR A 8 -2.71 4.71 -18.97
N LEU A 9 -2.43 4.20 -20.18
CA LEU A 9 -1.07 3.86 -20.60
C LEU A 9 -0.16 5.11 -20.63
N LYS A 10 -0.66 6.27 -21.05
CA LYS A 10 0.10 7.51 -21.03
C LYS A 10 0.53 7.88 -19.60
N HIS A 11 -0.39 7.87 -18.64
CA HIS A 11 -0.05 8.18 -17.24
C HIS A 11 0.86 7.12 -16.63
N LEU A 12 0.71 5.85 -16.99
CA LEU A 12 1.63 4.81 -16.56
C LEU A 12 3.03 5.05 -17.14
N LYS A 13 3.15 5.47 -18.41
CA LYS A 13 4.45 5.81 -19.02
C LYS A 13 5.14 6.98 -18.32
N GLU A 14 4.38 7.98 -17.91
CA GLU A 14 4.91 9.11 -17.11
C GLU A 14 5.48 8.65 -15.76
N ASN A 15 4.93 7.57 -15.16
CA ASN A 15 5.35 7.08 -13.85
C ASN A 15 6.39 5.95 -13.90
N PHE A 16 6.39 5.11 -14.95
CA PHE A 16 7.23 3.91 -15.06
C PHE A 16 8.22 3.95 -16.24
N GLY A 17 8.16 4.97 -17.09
CA GLY A 17 8.94 5.10 -18.32
C GLY A 17 8.20 4.58 -19.57
N GLU A 18 8.75 4.88 -20.75
CA GLU A 18 8.12 4.57 -22.06
C GLU A 18 7.85 3.07 -22.29
N ASN A 19 8.67 2.20 -21.72
CA ASN A 19 8.59 0.75 -21.88
C ASN A 19 7.82 0.10 -20.73
N LEU A 20 6.49 0.10 -20.83
CA LEU A 20 5.63 -0.58 -19.87
C LEU A 20 5.73 -2.11 -20.02
N THR A 21 5.87 -2.81 -18.90
CA THR A 21 5.88 -4.28 -18.90
C THR A 21 4.51 -4.85 -19.28
N PRO A 22 4.43 -6.07 -19.84
CA PRO A 22 3.16 -6.73 -20.15
C PRO A 22 2.22 -6.83 -18.94
N GLN A 23 2.79 -7.01 -17.75
CA GLN A 23 2.06 -7.02 -16.49
C GLN A 23 1.36 -5.68 -16.22
N VAL A 24 2.05 -4.55 -16.37
CA VAL A 24 1.47 -3.22 -16.16
C VAL A 24 0.37 -2.93 -17.18
N GLN A 25 0.57 -3.35 -18.43
CA GLN A 25 -0.44 -3.20 -19.49
C GLN A 25 -1.70 -4.02 -19.20
N GLN A 26 -1.56 -5.26 -18.71
CA GLN A 26 -2.70 -6.11 -18.33
C GLN A 26 -3.47 -5.53 -17.15
N VAL A 27 -2.77 -5.01 -16.14
CA VAL A 27 -3.41 -4.32 -15.02
C VAL A 27 -4.19 -3.08 -15.49
N ALA A 28 -3.60 -2.28 -16.37
CA ALA A 28 -4.28 -1.12 -16.95
C ALA A 28 -5.54 -1.51 -17.73
N ALA A 29 -5.43 -2.56 -18.56
CA ALA A 29 -6.55 -3.10 -19.31
C ALA A 29 -7.67 -3.59 -18.39
N ASP A 30 -7.32 -4.29 -17.29
CA ASP A 30 -8.28 -4.77 -16.29
C ASP A 30 -9.03 -3.62 -15.60
N PHE A 31 -8.33 -2.53 -15.25
CA PHE A 31 -8.97 -1.32 -14.70
C PHE A 31 -9.93 -0.68 -15.69
N VAL A 32 -9.53 -0.56 -16.96
CA VAL A 32 -10.39 0.04 -18.00
C VAL A 32 -11.58 -0.85 -18.30
N GLU A 33 -11.39 -2.17 -18.39
CA GLU A 33 -12.45 -3.13 -18.67
C GLU A 33 -13.54 -3.09 -17.61
N ASN A 34 -13.14 -3.07 -16.33
CA ASN A 34 -14.04 -3.11 -15.18
C ASN A 34 -14.30 -1.72 -14.56
N HIS A 35 -14.04 -0.63 -15.31
CA HIS A 35 -14.04 0.74 -14.78
C HIS A 35 -15.35 1.14 -14.11
N GLU A 36 -16.48 0.82 -14.75
CA GLU A 36 -17.81 1.14 -14.21
C GLU A 36 -18.09 0.41 -12.90
N GLU A 37 -17.63 -0.83 -12.77
CA GLU A 37 -17.80 -1.62 -11.56
C GLU A 37 -16.88 -1.14 -10.44
N TYR A 38 -15.63 -0.74 -10.75
CA TYR A 38 -14.76 -0.05 -9.80
C TYR A 38 -15.40 1.24 -9.30
N SER A 39 -15.91 2.07 -10.21
CA SER A 39 -16.59 3.33 -9.88
C SER A 39 -17.75 3.08 -8.91
N GLU A 40 -18.64 2.13 -9.23
CA GLU A 40 -19.76 1.77 -8.37
C GLU A 40 -19.28 1.25 -7.00
N MET A 41 -18.30 0.36 -6.98
CA MET A 41 -17.83 -0.25 -5.75
C MET A 41 -17.09 0.74 -4.84
N PHE A 42 -16.33 1.69 -5.40
CA PHE A 42 -15.71 2.77 -4.62
C PHE A 42 -16.78 3.73 -4.07
N LEU A 43 -17.75 4.14 -4.87
CA LEU A 43 -18.86 5.00 -4.42
C LEU A 43 -19.71 4.34 -3.32
N LYS A 44 -19.91 3.01 -3.41
CA LYS A 44 -20.63 2.23 -2.39
C LYS A 44 -19.74 1.76 -1.22
N ASN A 45 -18.47 2.18 -1.16
CA ASN A 45 -17.49 1.75 -0.14
C ASN A 45 -17.35 0.21 -0.02
N LYS A 46 -17.51 -0.51 -1.13
CA LYS A 46 -17.38 -1.98 -1.20
C LYS A 46 -15.95 -2.45 -1.49
N ILE A 47 -15.07 -1.55 -1.90
CA ILE A 47 -13.62 -1.79 -2.04
C ILE A 47 -12.86 -0.86 -1.09
N SER A 48 -11.96 -1.46 -0.32
CA SER A 48 -10.98 -0.78 0.53
C SER A 48 -9.60 -0.75 -0.14
N ILE A 49 -8.92 0.39 -0.02
CA ILE A 49 -7.54 0.57 -0.48
C ILE A 49 -6.59 0.41 0.71
N ILE A 50 -5.75 -0.61 0.65
CA ILE A 50 -4.74 -0.87 1.68
C ILE A 50 -3.39 -0.41 1.15
N SER A 51 -2.73 0.49 1.87
CA SER A 51 -1.40 0.99 1.52
C SER A 51 -0.30 0.37 2.38
N SER A 52 0.92 0.37 1.85
CA SER A 52 2.12 -0.08 2.57
C SER A 52 3.13 1.07 2.73
N ALA A 53 3.26 1.63 3.94
CA ALA A 53 4.19 2.71 4.28
C ALA A 53 5.64 2.39 3.89
N SER A 54 6.05 1.12 3.96
CA SER A 54 7.39 0.71 3.54
C SER A 54 7.57 0.85 2.03
N ARG A 55 6.62 0.36 1.23
CA ARG A 55 6.65 0.54 -0.24
C ARG A 55 6.53 2.00 -0.65
N LEU A 56 5.75 2.78 0.10
CA LEU A 56 5.65 4.23 -0.05
C LEU A 56 6.98 4.94 0.21
N ALA A 57 7.70 4.55 1.26
CA ALA A 57 9.02 5.09 1.54
C ALA A 57 10.01 4.79 0.41
N ASP A 58 9.99 3.55 -0.10
CA ASP A 58 10.87 3.12 -1.19
C ASP A 58 10.54 3.85 -2.50
N ALA A 59 9.25 3.99 -2.83
CA ALA A 59 8.80 4.58 -4.09
C ALA A 59 8.94 6.11 -4.12
N THR A 60 8.74 6.80 -2.99
CA THR A 60 8.78 8.27 -2.95
C THR A 60 10.11 8.84 -2.45
N GLY A 61 10.94 8.02 -1.81
CA GLY A 61 12.13 8.48 -1.08
C GLY A 61 11.81 9.39 0.11
N ASN A 62 10.53 9.59 0.46
CA ASN A 62 10.15 10.55 1.49
C ASN A 62 10.41 9.96 2.89
N PRO A 63 11.26 10.61 3.72
CA PRO A 63 11.65 10.10 5.03
C PRO A 63 10.50 10.03 6.03
N GLU A 64 9.37 10.71 5.79
CA GLU A 64 8.19 10.64 6.64
C GLU A 64 7.63 9.21 6.73
N TYR A 65 7.57 8.51 5.60
CA TYR A 65 7.05 7.14 5.52
C TYR A 65 8.01 6.11 6.15
N SER A 66 9.30 6.44 6.27
CA SER A 66 10.32 5.56 6.87
C SER A 66 10.57 5.79 8.37
N LYS A 67 9.99 6.84 8.99
CA LYS A 67 10.17 7.15 10.43
C LYS A 67 9.88 5.96 11.34
N HIS A 68 8.90 5.14 10.99
CA HIS A 68 8.53 3.96 11.78
C HIS A 68 9.65 2.90 11.87
N HIS A 69 10.52 2.79 10.85
CA HIS A 69 11.66 1.88 10.86
C HIS A 69 12.68 2.23 11.95
N LYS A 70 12.92 3.52 12.23
CA LYS A 70 13.84 3.98 13.28
C LYS A 70 13.38 3.49 14.67
N PHE A 71 12.11 3.70 15.00
CA PHE A 71 11.55 3.26 16.28
C PHE A 71 11.45 1.73 16.39
N ASN A 72 11.16 1.04 15.27
CA ASN A 72 11.18 -0.42 15.25
C ASN A 72 12.59 -0.99 15.48
N GLY A 73 13.60 -0.40 14.83
CA GLY A 73 15.01 -0.76 15.02
C GLY A 73 15.46 -0.52 16.46
N LEU A 74 15.12 0.64 17.03
CA LEU A 74 15.43 0.97 18.43
C LEU A 74 14.78 -0.02 19.41
N SER A 75 13.52 -0.40 19.17
CA SER A 75 12.83 -1.44 19.97
C SER A 75 13.59 -2.78 19.94
N ILE A 76 14.06 -3.21 18.77
CA ILE A 76 14.84 -4.45 18.63
C ILE A 76 16.17 -4.34 19.38
N VAL A 77 16.88 -3.23 19.23
CA VAL A 77 18.14 -2.98 19.95
C VAL A 77 17.94 -3.04 21.46
N LEU A 78 16.86 -2.44 21.97
CA LEU A 78 16.52 -2.47 23.39
C LEU A 78 16.20 -3.89 23.91
N ILE A 79 15.58 -4.74 23.08
CA ILE A 79 15.37 -6.16 23.45
C ILE A 79 16.71 -6.89 23.52
N LEU A 80 17.56 -6.71 22.51
CA LEU A 80 18.87 -7.36 22.48
C LEU A 80 19.73 -6.95 23.68
N THR A 81 19.75 -5.66 24.02
CA THR A 81 20.46 -5.19 25.22
C THR A 81 19.82 -5.74 26.49
N SER A 82 18.49 -5.84 26.57
CA SER A 82 17.80 -6.41 27.75
C SER A 82 18.20 -7.87 28.05
N ILE A 83 18.45 -8.67 27.01
CA ILE A 83 18.92 -10.06 27.13
C ILE A 83 20.31 -10.10 27.75
N ILE A 84 21.22 -9.21 27.32
CA ILE A 84 22.57 -9.10 27.88
C ILE A 84 22.49 -8.67 29.36
N PHE A 85 21.64 -7.69 29.67
CA PHE A 85 21.49 -7.16 31.03
C PHE A 85 20.79 -8.10 32.01
N LEU A 86 20.11 -9.15 31.52
CA LEU A 86 19.45 -10.16 32.35
C LEU A 86 20.42 -10.79 33.36
N PHE A 87 21.68 -10.97 32.97
CA PHE A 87 22.72 -11.57 33.80
C PHE A 87 23.31 -10.62 34.85
N PHE A 88 23.04 -9.31 34.76
CA PHE A 88 23.60 -8.30 35.65
C PHE A 88 22.55 -7.70 36.60
N SER A 89 21.35 -7.38 36.09
CA SER A 89 20.30 -6.71 36.88
C SER A 89 18.92 -6.94 36.28
N TRP A 90 18.12 -7.76 36.96
CA TRP A 90 16.73 -8.05 36.56
C TRP A 90 15.85 -6.78 36.52
N LYS A 91 16.10 -5.81 37.42
CA LYS A 91 15.38 -4.52 37.43
C LYS A 91 15.65 -3.72 36.16
N THR A 92 16.90 -3.66 35.73
CA THR A 92 17.31 -2.95 34.50
C THR A 92 16.71 -3.63 33.27
N THR A 93 16.67 -4.96 33.25
CA THR A 93 16.04 -5.72 32.17
C THR A 93 14.55 -5.39 32.03
N ILE A 94 13.79 -5.33 33.13
CA ILE A 94 12.37 -4.97 33.07
C ILE A 94 12.18 -3.57 32.46
N ILE A 95 12.98 -2.59 32.87
CA ILE A 95 12.91 -1.23 32.33
C ILE A 95 13.17 -1.21 30.82
N LEU A 96 14.19 -1.93 30.35
CA LEU A 96 14.53 -2.02 28.93
C LEU A 96 13.43 -2.70 28.11
N ILE A 97 12.81 -3.76 28.65
CA ILE A 97 11.69 -4.45 28.00
C ILE A 97 10.48 -3.51 27.87
N VAL A 98 10.11 -2.81 28.95
CA VAL A 98 9.00 -1.84 28.93
C VAL A 98 9.27 -0.73 27.91
N LEU A 99 10.47 -0.18 27.89
CA LEU A 99 10.85 0.85 26.92
C LEU A 99 10.79 0.33 25.47
N SER A 100 11.24 -0.91 25.23
CA SER A 100 11.13 -1.53 23.91
C SER A 100 9.68 -1.67 23.45
N ILE A 101 8.78 -2.10 24.34
CA ILE A 101 7.35 -2.22 24.03
C ILE A 101 6.77 -0.85 23.67
N ILE A 102 7.07 0.19 24.45
CA ILE A 102 6.63 1.57 24.17
C ILE A 102 7.12 2.01 22.77
N MET A 103 8.40 1.80 22.45
CA MET A 103 8.97 2.14 21.14
C MET A 103 8.30 1.36 20.00
N LYS A 104 7.97 0.08 20.22
CA LYS A 104 7.24 -0.74 19.25
C LYS A 104 5.83 -0.20 18.98
N LEU A 105 5.13 0.22 20.02
CA LEU A 105 3.80 0.82 19.91
C LEU A 105 3.85 2.15 19.16
N ILE A 106 4.83 3.01 19.45
CA ILE A 106 5.06 4.27 18.72
C ILE A 106 5.34 3.98 17.24
N SER A 107 6.21 3.02 16.93
CA SER A 107 6.49 2.60 15.55
C SER A 107 5.22 2.15 14.82
N LYS A 108 4.40 1.30 15.43
CA LYS A 108 3.14 0.83 14.86
C LYS A 108 2.15 1.98 14.64
N SER A 109 2.04 2.90 15.60
CA SER A 109 1.18 4.08 15.47
C SER A 109 1.59 4.98 14.31
N LEU A 110 2.90 5.24 14.16
CA LEU A 110 3.43 6.03 13.05
C LEU A 110 3.16 5.36 11.69
N LYS A 111 3.40 4.04 11.60
CA LYS A 111 3.11 3.27 10.39
C LYS A 111 1.63 3.35 10.01
N ASN A 112 0.73 3.15 10.97
CA ASN A 112 -0.70 3.19 10.73
C ASN A 112 -1.18 4.58 10.33
N LYS A 113 -0.69 5.65 10.99
CA LYS A 113 -1.02 7.03 10.64
C LYS A 113 -0.57 7.37 9.22
N SER A 114 0.64 6.93 8.85
CA SER A 114 1.20 7.16 7.52
C SER A 114 0.39 6.44 6.42
N ASN A 115 0.04 5.16 6.64
CA ASN A 115 -0.86 4.43 5.76
C ASN A 115 -2.23 5.11 5.63
N PHE A 116 -2.82 5.49 6.76
CA PHE A 116 -4.13 6.13 6.80
C PHE A 116 -4.13 7.47 6.04
N ASN A 117 -3.15 8.33 6.30
CA ASN A 117 -3.02 9.62 5.63
C ASN A 117 -2.89 9.44 4.12
N TYR A 118 -2.08 8.48 3.67
CA TYR A 118 -1.90 8.24 2.24
C TYR A 118 -3.14 7.65 1.57
N THR A 119 -3.76 6.64 2.19
CA THR A 119 -5.02 6.08 1.71
C THR A 119 -6.11 7.15 1.65
N LYS A 120 -6.16 8.07 2.64
CA LYS A 120 -7.08 9.20 2.64
C LYS A 120 -6.87 10.12 1.44
N LEU A 121 -5.63 10.44 1.07
CA LEU A 121 -5.35 11.26 -0.12
C LEU A 121 -5.93 10.63 -1.40
N ILE A 122 -5.84 9.30 -1.54
CA ILE A 122 -6.44 8.61 -2.69
C ILE A 122 -7.97 8.66 -2.64
N TYR A 123 -8.57 8.50 -1.46
CA TYR A 123 -10.02 8.64 -1.30
C TYR A 123 -10.52 10.07 -1.53
N ASP A 124 -9.76 11.08 -1.12
CA ASP A 124 -10.07 12.49 -1.40
C ASP A 124 -10.04 12.74 -2.92
N GLU A 125 -9.11 12.12 -3.66
CA GLU A 125 -9.04 12.18 -5.12
C GLU A 125 -10.23 11.45 -5.78
N LEU A 126 -10.57 10.23 -5.32
CA LEU A 126 -11.76 9.48 -5.77
C LEU A 126 -13.08 10.22 -5.51
N ALA A 127 -13.17 11.00 -4.44
CA ALA A 127 -14.36 11.78 -4.10
C ALA A 127 -14.50 13.05 -4.96
N ASN A 128 -13.38 13.67 -5.36
CA ASN A 128 -13.37 14.85 -6.21
C ASN A 128 -13.61 14.50 -7.69
N ASP A 129 -12.89 13.49 -8.19
CA ASP A 129 -13.01 12.99 -9.56
C ASP A 129 -12.76 11.48 -9.55
N ILE A 130 -13.83 10.70 -9.75
CA ILE A 130 -13.77 9.24 -9.69
C ILE A 130 -12.86 8.65 -10.76
N ASP A 131 -12.81 9.25 -11.96
CA ASP A 131 -12.03 8.72 -13.06
C ASP A 131 -10.53 8.94 -12.81
N SER A 132 -10.17 10.15 -12.36
CA SER A 132 -8.81 10.48 -11.91
C SER A 132 -8.39 9.63 -10.71
N GLY A 133 -9.29 9.44 -9.73
CA GLY A 133 -9.02 8.61 -8.56
C GLY A 133 -8.77 7.14 -8.89
N ILE A 134 -9.55 6.54 -9.81
CA ILE A 134 -9.34 5.14 -10.24
C ILE A 134 -8.01 5.03 -11.00
N LEU A 135 -7.67 5.99 -11.85
CA LEU A 135 -6.38 6.04 -12.52
C LEU A 135 -5.22 6.11 -11.50
N LYS A 136 -5.35 6.93 -10.47
CA LYS A 136 -4.38 7.02 -9.36
C LYS A 136 -4.23 5.67 -8.66
N VAL A 137 -5.33 4.98 -8.40
CA VAL A 137 -5.32 3.64 -7.82
C VAL A 137 -4.58 2.66 -8.73
N CYS A 138 -4.83 2.69 -10.05
CA CYS A 138 -4.14 1.85 -11.02
C CYS A 138 -2.62 2.07 -10.99
N VAL A 139 -2.17 3.32 -11.05
CA VAL A 139 -0.73 3.66 -10.99
C VAL A 139 -0.10 3.11 -9.71
N ASN A 140 -0.72 3.35 -8.56
CA ASN A 140 -0.18 2.89 -7.28
C ASN A 140 -0.26 1.37 -7.11
N TYR A 141 -1.23 0.71 -7.74
CA TYR A 141 -1.34 -0.75 -7.75
C TYR A 141 -0.21 -1.37 -8.56
N CYS A 142 0.06 -0.83 -9.76
CA CYS A 142 1.19 -1.21 -10.60
C CYS A 142 2.54 -1.00 -9.88
N ALA A 143 2.67 0.06 -9.09
CA ALA A 143 3.86 0.32 -8.28
C ALA A 143 3.98 -0.62 -7.05
N GLY A 144 2.96 -1.44 -6.78
CA GLY A 144 2.91 -2.29 -5.58
C GLY A 144 2.75 -1.51 -4.27
N ILE A 145 2.33 -0.24 -4.35
CA ILE A 145 2.14 0.65 -3.20
C ILE A 145 0.79 0.34 -2.51
N VAL A 146 -0.24 0.08 -3.31
CA VAL A 146 -1.58 -0.24 -2.82
C VAL A 146 -2.03 -1.66 -3.16
N GLN A 147 -2.99 -2.13 -2.39
CA GLN A 147 -3.71 -3.38 -2.54
C GLN A 147 -5.20 -3.07 -2.48
N LEU A 148 -6.00 -3.80 -3.25
CA LEU A 148 -7.46 -3.68 -3.22
C LEU A 148 -8.04 -4.83 -2.42
N GLN A 149 -9.02 -4.54 -1.57
CA GLN A 149 -9.70 -5.56 -0.79
C GLN A 149 -11.21 -5.30 -0.77
N SER A 150 -11.99 -6.33 -1.09
CA SER A 150 -13.43 -6.37 -0.90
C SER A 150 -13.82 -7.53 0.02
N SER A 151 -15.12 -7.76 0.19
CA SER A 151 -15.64 -8.97 0.84
C SER A 151 -15.38 -10.26 0.05
N LYS A 152 -15.14 -10.17 -1.25
CA LYS A 152 -14.91 -11.34 -2.12
C LYS A 152 -13.46 -11.79 -2.08
N ALA A 153 -12.53 -10.87 -2.32
CA ALA A 153 -11.11 -11.19 -2.34
C ALA A 153 -10.23 -9.97 -2.08
N LYS A 154 -8.95 -10.26 -1.92
CA LYS A 154 -7.87 -9.27 -1.82
C LYS A 154 -6.97 -9.41 -3.04
N ALA A 155 -6.76 -8.31 -3.76
CA ALA A 155 -5.90 -8.21 -4.91
C ALA A 155 -4.63 -7.41 -4.56
N HIS A 156 -3.48 -8.01 -4.85
CA HIS A 156 -2.19 -7.35 -4.88
C HIS A 156 -1.38 -7.97 -6.03
N LEU A 157 -0.57 -7.16 -6.70
CA LEU A 157 0.34 -7.65 -7.74
C LEU A 157 1.11 -8.89 -7.23
N PRO A 158 1.17 -10.01 -7.97
CA PRO A 158 0.83 -10.18 -9.40
C PRO A 158 -0.64 -10.50 -9.72
N ILE A 159 -1.55 -10.52 -8.75
CA ILE A 159 -2.97 -10.77 -9.00
C ILE A 159 -3.58 -9.54 -9.71
N LEU A 160 -4.48 -9.75 -10.66
CA LEU A 160 -5.24 -8.67 -11.32
C LEU A 160 -6.19 -8.00 -10.33
N PRO A 161 -6.40 -6.68 -10.46
CA PRO A 161 -7.22 -5.95 -9.50
C PRO A 161 -8.68 -6.41 -9.54
N SER A 162 -9.19 -6.89 -10.68
CA SER A 162 -10.57 -7.40 -10.83
C SER A 162 -10.90 -8.57 -9.91
N ALA A 163 -9.90 -9.25 -9.36
CA ALA A 163 -10.11 -10.25 -8.32
C ALA A 163 -10.90 -9.67 -7.14
N CYS A 164 -10.71 -8.40 -6.78
CA CYS A 164 -11.49 -7.77 -5.72
C CYS A 164 -12.95 -7.50 -6.12
N ILE A 165 -13.26 -7.49 -7.42
CA ILE A 165 -14.60 -7.33 -7.96
C ILE A 165 -15.28 -8.69 -8.13
N THR A 166 -14.62 -9.65 -8.78
CA THR A 166 -15.20 -10.92 -9.21
C THR A 166 -15.05 -12.01 -8.15
N GLY A 167 -13.98 -11.96 -7.35
CA GLY A 167 -13.53 -13.05 -6.48
C GLY A 167 -12.63 -14.07 -7.18
N GLU A 168 -12.42 -13.93 -8.50
CA GLU A 168 -11.60 -14.84 -9.28
C GLU A 168 -10.13 -14.39 -9.29
N ILE A 169 -9.22 -15.30 -8.93
CA ILE A 169 -7.79 -15.00 -8.87
C ILE A 169 -7.18 -15.24 -10.24
N ILE A 170 -6.95 -14.14 -10.97
CA ILE A 170 -6.23 -14.14 -12.25
C ILE A 170 -4.89 -13.45 -12.04
N TYR A 171 -3.82 -14.02 -12.58
CA TYR A 171 -2.47 -13.47 -12.47
C TYR A 171 -2.09 -12.68 -13.73
N ALA A 172 -1.53 -11.50 -13.52
CA ALA A 172 -0.91 -10.72 -14.59
C ALA A 172 0.38 -11.44 -15.05
N LYS A 173 0.50 -11.66 -16.36
CA LYS A 173 1.62 -12.37 -16.97
C LYS A 173 2.89 -11.51 -16.98
N HIS A 174 4.03 -12.15 -16.81
CA HIS A 174 5.35 -11.52 -16.78
C HIS A 174 6.10 -11.51 -18.12
N SER A 175 5.53 -12.09 -19.18
CA SER A 175 6.18 -12.36 -20.47
C SER A 175 5.57 -11.58 -21.63
#